data_AF-A0A316V292-F1
#
_entry.id   AF-A0A316V292-F1
#
_cell.length_a   1.000
_cell.length_b   1.000
_cell.length_c   1.000
_cell.angle_alpha   90.00
_cell.angle_beta   90.00
_cell.angle_gamma   90.00
#
_symmetry.space_group_name_H-M   'P 1'
#
loop_
_entity.id
_entity.type
_entity.pdbx_description
1 polymer ?
#
loop_
_entity_poly.entity_id
_entity_poly.type
_entity_poly.pdbx_seq_one_letter_code
_entity_poly.pdbx_strand_id
1 'polypeptide(L)'
;MLLLQLNLFILLFVLRQTSSAQLDLDLNEPAIDSMNIDLNLPLEQHEESMTAPMKQTVQDSVPDQSRSTKPKRHRSKLKMKVYRDTFKAKLMTKPEDYEKFKTIKSQKAKDKYHNLNKAEKEELLLQKRLSYRKLMHSRKQQNPEYRKIDKRTQLRARIREGNPSEDDVRKHAELLKKDRIRDQNRKQAALNSAKKMPLVRTAPSNQPHS
;
A
#
# COMPACT_ATOMS: atom_id res chain seq x y z
N MET A 1 -11.82 48.26 -28.09
CA MET A 1 -11.84 47.11 -27.16
C MET A 1 -11.93 45.73 -27.84
N LEU A 2 -12.21 45.62 -29.14
CA LEU A 2 -12.31 44.33 -29.85
C LEU A 2 -10.96 43.62 -30.11
N LEU A 3 -9.86 44.37 -30.27
CA LEU A 3 -8.53 43.80 -30.58
C LEU A 3 -7.90 43.01 -29.42
N LEU A 4 -8.21 43.36 -28.17
CA LEU A 4 -7.67 42.64 -27.00
C LEU A 4 -8.33 41.27 -26.79
N GLN A 5 -9.60 41.12 -27.16
CA GLN A 5 -10.30 39.84 -27.05
C GLN A 5 -9.86 38.83 -28.12
N LEU A 6 -9.53 39.31 -29.32
CA LEU A 6 -9.05 38.45 -30.40
C LEU A 6 -7.68 37.82 -30.07
N ASN A 7 -6.78 38.60 -29.47
CA ASN A 7 -5.45 38.12 -29.08
C ASN A 7 -5.51 37.07 -27.96
N LEU A 8 -6.45 37.21 -27.01
CA LEU A 8 -6.66 36.20 -25.96
C LEU A 8 -7.20 34.89 -26.53
N PHE A 9 -8.08 34.97 -27.54
CA PHE A 9 -8.67 33.80 -28.19
C PHE A 9 -7.63 33.02 -29.00
N ILE A 10 -6.74 33.70 -29.71
CA ILE A 10 -5.64 33.08 -30.46
C ILE A 10 -4.65 32.41 -29.49
N LEU A 11 -4.32 33.07 -28.37
CA LEU A 11 -3.42 32.49 -27.36
C LEU A 11 -4.00 31.21 -26.74
N LEU A 12 -5.30 31.21 -26.42
CA LEU A 12 -5.99 30.04 -25.88
C LEU A 12 -6.14 28.91 -26.91
N PHE A 13 -6.31 29.24 -28.20
CA PHE A 13 -6.40 28.26 -29.28
C PHE A 13 -5.05 27.56 -29.55
N VAL A 14 -3.95 28.31 -29.51
CA VAL A 14 -2.58 27.76 -29.67
C VAL A 14 -2.18 26.88 -28.48
N LEU A 15 -2.57 27.23 -27.26
CA LEU A 15 -2.37 26.37 -26.07
C LEU A 15 -3.21 25.08 -26.14
N ARG A 16 -4.37 25.10 -26.81
CA ARG A 16 -5.23 23.92 -26.99
C ARG A 16 -4.69 22.96 -28.06
N GLN A 17 -4.08 23.48 -29.12
CA GLN A 17 -3.47 22.68 -30.21
C GLN A 17 -2.16 21.98 -29.79
N THR A 18 -1.40 22.53 -28.84
CA THR A 18 -0.15 21.90 -28.35
C THR A 18 -0.38 20.81 -27.30
N SER A 19 -1.63 20.59 -26.88
CA SER A 19 -2.00 19.57 -25.88
C SER A 19 -2.33 18.19 -26.48
N SER A 20 -2.27 18.05 -27.81
CA SER A 20 -2.53 16.79 -28.53
C SER A 20 -1.30 16.14 -29.13
N ALA A 21 -0.10 16.42 -28.60
CA ALA A 21 1.04 15.56 -28.83
C ALA A 21 0.79 14.22 -28.10
N GLN A 22 0.38 13.22 -28.87
CA GLN A 22 0.34 11.81 -28.50
C GLN A 22 1.64 11.42 -27.78
N LEU A 23 1.57 11.31 -26.46
CA LEU A 23 2.50 10.52 -25.68
C LEU A 23 1.99 9.08 -25.73
N ASP A 24 2.27 8.40 -26.84
CA ASP A 24 2.43 6.94 -26.84
C ASP A 24 3.69 6.63 -26.02
N LEU A 25 3.53 6.71 -24.70
CA LEU A 25 4.47 6.15 -23.75
C LEU A 25 4.13 4.67 -23.64
N ASP A 26 4.78 3.91 -24.52
CA ASP A 26 4.93 2.46 -24.41
C ASP A 26 5.26 2.09 -22.95
N LEU A 27 4.26 1.52 -22.27
CA LEU A 27 4.31 1.06 -20.88
C LEU A 27 5.07 -0.26 -20.81
N ASN A 28 6.32 -0.26 -21.25
CA ASN A 28 7.28 -1.27 -20.86
C ASN A 28 7.75 -0.93 -19.44
N GLU A 29 6.94 -1.31 -18.45
CA GLU A 29 7.43 -1.45 -17.08
C GLU A 29 8.53 -2.51 -17.09
N PRO A 30 9.78 -2.21 -16.67
CA PRO A 30 10.72 -3.29 -16.40
C PRO A 30 10.14 -4.08 -15.23
N ALA A 31 9.80 -5.33 -15.50
CA ALA A 31 9.51 -6.34 -14.50
C ALA A 31 10.62 -6.28 -13.47
N ILE A 32 10.31 -5.70 -12.30
CA ILE A 32 11.14 -5.87 -11.13
C ILE A 32 11.10 -7.37 -10.90
N ASP A 33 12.25 -8.03 -10.95
CA ASP A 33 12.46 -9.40 -10.50
C ASP A 33 11.99 -9.52 -9.05
N SER A 34 10.68 -9.66 -8.88
CA SER A 34 10.07 -10.20 -7.70
C SER A 34 10.52 -11.64 -7.69
N MET A 35 11.40 -11.97 -6.74
CA MET A 35 11.63 -13.36 -6.34
C MET A 35 10.32 -14.14 -6.52
N ASN A 36 10.37 -15.11 -7.43
CA ASN A 36 9.29 -16.03 -7.77
C ASN A 36 8.84 -16.74 -6.49
N ILE A 37 7.92 -16.12 -5.76
CA ILE A 37 7.15 -16.79 -4.72
C ILE A 37 5.82 -17.07 -5.38
N ASP A 38 5.59 -18.35 -5.64
CA ASP A 38 4.33 -18.85 -6.18
C ASP A 38 3.16 -18.33 -5.34
N LEU A 39 2.34 -17.49 -5.95
CA LEU A 39 1.21 -16.80 -5.32
C LEU A 39 -0.10 -17.62 -5.42
N ASN A 40 -0.02 -18.83 -5.97
CA ASN A 40 -1.09 -19.82 -6.01
C ASN A 40 -1.16 -20.69 -4.75
N LEU A 41 -0.61 -20.26 -3.60
CA LEU A 41 -1.02 -20.91 -2.36
C LEU A 41 -2.53 -20.67 -2.17
N PRO A 42 -3.36 -21.73 -2.14
CA PRO A 42 -4.74 -21.59 -1.72
C PRO A 42 -4.72 -20.92 -0.35
N LEU A 43 -5.71 -20.07 -0.08
CA LEU A 43 -6.02 -19.76 1.33
C LEU A 43 -6.41 -21.11 1.91
N GLU A 44 -5.49 -21.80 2.58
CA GLU A 44 -5.86 -22.94 3.41
C GLU A 44 -6.99 -22.46 4.29
N GLN A 45 -8.16 -23.03 4.05
CA GLN A 45 -9.23 -23.02 5.00
C GLN A 45 -8.63 -23.79 6.17
N HIS A 46 -8.08 -23.05 7.15
CA HIS A 46 -7.85 -23.61 8.46
C HIS A 46 -9.23 -23.97 9.01
N GLU A 47 -9.73 -25.13 8.60
CA GLU A 47 -10.65 -25.89 9.42
C GLU A 47 -9.85 -26.19 10.68
N GLU A 48 -10.28 -25.59 11.78
CA GLU A 48 -9.78 -25.89 13.11
C GLU A 48 -10.05 -27.38 13.36
N SER A 49 -9.05 -28.22 13.11
CA SER A 49 -9.05 -29.65 13.43
C SER A 49 -9.10 -29.82 14.94
N MET A 50 -10.31 -29.70 15.50
CA MET A 50 -10.66 -30.04 16.87
C MET A 50 -10.79 -31.56 16.99
N THR A 51 -9.68 -32.30 16.89
CA THR A 51 -9.65 -33.71 17.31
C THR A 51 -8.27 -34.07 17.83
N ALA A 52 -8.07 -33.88 19.13
CA ALA A 52 -7.03 -34.60 19.87
C ALA A 52 -7.60 -35.98 20.28
N PRO A 53 -6.83 -37.07 20.23
CA PRO A 53 -7.33 -38.41 20.51
C PRO A 53 -7.65 -38.60 22.00
N MET A 54 -8.81 -39.21 22.28
CA MET A 54 -9.22 -39.62 23.62
C MET A 54 -8.24 -40.66 24.19
N LYS A 55 -7.58 -40.32 25.31
CA LYS A 55 -6.96 -41.33 26.17
C LYS A 55 -8.03 -41.92 27.09
N GLN A 56 -8.26 -43.22 26.94
CA GLN A 56 -9.06 -44.04 27.85
C GLN A 56 -8.21 -44.31 29.09
N THR A 57 -8.63 -43.77 30.25
CA THR A 57 -7.99 -44.05 31.55
C THR A 57 -8.99 -44.80 32.42
N VAL A 58 -8.61 -46.01 32.80
CA VAL A 58 -9.31 -46.86 33.77
C VAL A 58 -9.35 -46.14 35.12
N GLN A 59 -10.54 -46.09 35.72
CA GLN A 59 -10.79 -45.52 37.04
C GLN A 59 -10.30 -46.47 38.13
N ASP A 60 -9.49 -45.96 39.06
CA ASP A 60 -9.41 -46.46 40.44
C ASP A 60 -9.24 -45.28 41.40
N SER A 61 -9.80 -45.47 42.59
CA SER A 61 -10.32 -44.51 43.57
C SER A 61 -9.31 -43.80 44.49
N VAL A 62 -9.46 -42.48 44.70
CA VAL A 62 -9.16 -41.74 45.96
C VAL A 62 -10.03 -40.46 46.03
N PRO A 63 -10.67 -40.12 47.17
CA PRO A 63 -11.30 -38.81 47.35
C PRO A 63 -10.27 -37.85 47.98
N ASP A 64 -9.69 -36.96 47.18
CA ASP A 64 -8.89 -35.87 47.73
C ASP A 64 -9.37 -34.51 47.22
N GLN A 65 -9.58 -33.60 48.17
CA GLN A 65 -10.19 -32.30 48.00
C GLN A 65 -9.25 -31.34 47.26
N SER A 66 -9.13 -31.45 45.94
CA SER A 66 -8.50 -30.39 45.16
C SER A 66 -9.54 -29.35 44.74
N ARG A 67 -9.60 -28.24 45.49
CA ARG A 67 -10.24 -26.98 45.05
C ARG A 67 -9.83 -26.71 43.60
N SER A 68 -10.79 -26.71 42.68
CA SER A 68 -10.51 -26.41 41.28
C SER A 68 -9.90 -25.01 41.15
N THR A 69 -8.63 -24.94 40.79
CA THR A 69 -8.01 -23.72 40.24
C THR A 69 -8.45 -23.61 38.78
N LYS A 70 -9.72 -23.24 38.56
CA LYS A 70 -10.21 -22.94 37.21
C LYS A 70 -9.28 -21.87 36.60
N PRO A 71 -8.69 -22.07 35.41
CA PRO A 71 -8.00 -21.00 34.73
C PRO A 71 -9.04 -19.97 34.27
N LYS A 72 -9.28 -18.93 35.09
CA LYS A 72 -10.07 -17.75 34.71
C LYS A 72 -9.32 -16.92 33.67
N ARG A 73 -9.14 -17.39 32.44
CA ARG A 73 -8.43 -16.62 31.39
C ARG A 73 -9.02 -16.71 29.98
N HIS A 74 -10.33 -16.95 29.83
CA HIS A 74 -10.98 -16.89 28.51
C HIS A 74 -11.94 -15.70 28.29
N ARG A 75 -12.10 -14.80 29.27
CA ARG A 75 -12.98 -13.60 29.17
C ARG A 75 -12.26 -12.30 28.80
N SER A 76 -10.97 -12.31 28.43
CA SER A 76 -10.16 -11.08 28.30
C SER A 76 -10.24 -10.40 26.92
N LYS A 77 -10.33 -11.14 25.81
CA LYS A 77 -10.21 -10.53 24.46
C LYS A 77 -11.44 -9.72 24.04
N LEU A 78 -12.65 -10.22 24.31
CA LEU A 78 -13.90 -9.55 23.93
C LEU A 78 -14.11 -8.25 24.71
N LYS A 79 -13.85 -8.26 26.02
CA LYS A 79 -13.97 -7.06 26.87
C LYS A 79 -13.02 -5.95 26.43
N MET A 80 -11.80 -6.30 26.01
CA MET A 80 -10.84 -5.34 25.48
C MET A 80 -11.27 -4.73 24.13
N LYS A 81 -11.92 -5.52 23.27
CA LYS A 81 -12.49 -5.02 22.01
C LYS A 81 -13.60 -4.00 22.28
N VAL A 82 -14.56 -4.34 23.14
CA VAL A 82 -15.66 -3.45 23.52
C VAL A 82 -15.14 -2.16 24.16
N TYR A 83 -14.17 -2.25 25.07
CA TYR A 83 -13.54 -1.06 25.66
C TYR A 83 -12.86 -0.18 24.60
N ARG A 84 -12.14 -0.78 23.65
CA ARG A 84 -11.46 -0.03 22.59
C ARG A 84 -12.44 0.70 21.67
N ASP A 85 -13.53 0.02 21.31
CA ASP A 85 -14.53 0.57 20.39
C ASP A 85 -15.32 1.70 21.08
N THR A 86 -15.72 1.50 22.33
CA THR A 86 -16.39 2.55 23.14
C THR A 86 -15.48 3.74 23.45
N PHE A 87 -14.20 3.51 23.76
CA PHE A 87 -13.21 4.57 23.95
C PHE A 87 -13.04 5.40 22.67
N LYS A 88 -12.90 4.74 21.52
CA LYS A 88 -12.76 5.43 20.23
C LYS A 88 -14.02 6.25 19.90
N ALA A 89 -15.21 5.72 20.16
CA ALA A 89 -16.46 6.45 19.96
C ALA A 89 -16.55 7.71 20.84
N LYS A 90 -16.22 7.61 22.13
CA LYS A 90 -16.14 8.76 23.05
C LYS A 90 -15.08 9.78 22.64
N LEU A 91 -13.99 9.34 22.01
CA LEU A 91 -12.95 10.24 21.56
C LEU A 91 -13.38 11.01 20.30
N MET A 92 -14.15 10.37 19.41
CA MET A 92 -14.67 11.02 18.20
C MET A 92 -15.66 12.16 18.49
N THR A 93 -16.30 12.18 19.67
CA THR A 93 -17.16 13.30 20.06
C THR A 93 -16.37 14.55 20.48
N LYS A 94 -15.05 14.43 20.65
CA LYS A 94 -14.15 15.54 20.99
C LYS A 94 -13.09 15.71 19.89
N PRO A 95 -13.31 16.60 18.90
CA PRO A 95 -12.48 16.66 17.70
C PRO A 95 -11.01 16.96 18.01
N GLU A 96 -10.72 17.89 18.93
CA GLU A 96 -9.35 18.24 19.31
C GLU A 96 -8.58 17.07 19.95
N ASP A 97 -9.22 16.37 20.88
CA ASP A 97 -8.64 15.20 21.55
C ASP A 97 -8.44 14.04 20.57
N TYR A 98 -9.36 13.89 19.61
CA TYR A 98 -9.23 12.89 18.55
C TYR A 98 -8.06 13.20 17.60
N GLU A 99 -7.85 14.46 17.22
CA GLU A 99 -6.68 14.87 16.43
C GLU A 99 -5.38 14.59 17.18
N LYS A 100 -5.28 15.00 18.45
CA LYS A 100 -4.11 14.71 19.31
C LYS A 100 -3.85 13.21 19.43
N PHE A 101 -4.89 12.40 19.60
CA PHE A 101 -4.73 10.95 19.66
C PHE A 101 -4.23 10.36 18.34
N LYS A 102 -4.75 10.83 17.20
CA LYS A 102 -4.27 10.38 15.88
C LYS A 102 -2.80 10.70 15.67
N THR A 103 -2.36 11.90 16.03
CA THR A 103 -0.95 12.31 15.89
C THR A 103 -0.05 11.46 16.79
N ILE A 104 -0.38 11.31 18.07
CA ILE A 104 0.38 10.46 19.02
C ILE A 104 0.45 9.01 18.52
N LYS A 105 -0.69 8.45 18.09
CA LYS A 105 -0.74 7.07 17.60
C LYS A 105 0.08 6.88 16.32
N SER A 106 0.04 7.85 15.41
CA SER A 106 0.83 7.86 14.18
C SER A 106 2.32 7.92 14.50
N GLN A 107 2.72 8.79 15.42
CA GLN A 107 4.11 8.94 15.84
C GLN A 107 4.63 7.65 16.48
N LYS A 108 3.91 7.07 17.45
CA LYS A 108 4.25 5.77 18.05
C LYS A 108 4.41 4.66 17.00
N ALA A 109 3.60 4.66 15.95
CA ALA A 109 3.71 3.68 14.88
C ALA A 109 4.96 3.89 14.01
N LYS A 110 5.34 5.15 13.74
CA LYS A 110 6.59 5.48 13.03
C LYS A 110 7.81 5.09 13.85
N ASP A 111 7.83 5.47 15.14
CA ASP A 111 8.94 5.15 16.04
C ASP A 111 9.10 3.64 16.17
N LYS A 112 7.99 2.91 16.33
CA LYS A 112 8.01 1.45 16.32
C LYS A 112 8.64 0.91 15.06
N TYR A 113 8.19 1.35 13.87
CA TYR A 113 8.73 0.87 12.60
C TYR A 113 10.22 1.20 12.43
N HIS A 114 10.63 2.40 12.84
CA HIS A 114 12.02 2.84 12.76
C HIS A 114 12.94 1.93 13.57
N ASN A 115 12.50 1.58 14.78
CA ASN A 115 13.24 0.78 15.75
C ASN A 115 13.26 -0.72 15.45
N LEU A 116 12.54 -1.19 14.44
CA LEU A 116 12.61 -2.60 14.00
C LEU A 116 13.92 -2.88 13.26
N ASN A 117 14.45 -4.09 13.43
CA ASN A 117 15.55 -4.59 12.63
C ASN A 117 15.09 -4.95 11.20
N LYS A 118 16.02 -5.33 10.31
CA LYS A 118 15.70 -5.60 8.89
C LYS A 118 14.72 -6.76 8.72
N ALA A 119 14.94 -7.87 9.43
CA ALA A 119 14.08 -9.06 9.38
C ALA A 119 12.66 -8.76 9.88
N GLU A 120 12.52 -8.04 10.99
CA GLU A 120 11.22 -7.63 11.53
C GLU A 120 10.48 -6.66 10.59
N LYS A 121 11.21 -5.79 9.89
CA LYS A 121 10.62 -4.90 8.87
C LYS A 121 10.06 -5.72 7.71
N GLU A 122 10.81 -6.70 7.23
CA GLU A 122 10.38 -7.60 6.15
C GLU A 122 9.14 -8.42 6.58
N GLU A 123 9.15 -8.97 7.79
CA GLU A 123 8.00 -9.70 8.34
C GLU A 123 6.77 -8.80 8.47
N LEU A 124 6.92 -7.58 9.00
CA LEU A 124 5.82 -6.63 9.11
C LEU A 124 5.23 -6.27 7.74
N LEU A 125 6.08 -6.10 6.72
CA LEU A 125 5.63 -5.84 5.34
C LEU A 125 4.87 -7.04 4.77
N LEU A 126 5.35 -8.27 5.01
CA LEU A 126 4.66 -9.49 4.61
C LEU A 126 3.29 -9.61 5.27
N GLN A 127 3.20 -9.42 6.59
CA GLN A 127 1.94 -9.47 7.34
C GLN A 127 0.93 -8.42 6.82
N LYS A 128 1.40 -7.20 6.51
CA LYS A 128 0.57 -6.16 5.89
C LYS A 128 0.06 -6.59 4.52
N ARG A 129 0.91 -7.19 3.69
CA ARG A 129 0.54 -7.69 2.35
C ARG A 129 -0.51 -8.79 2.44
N LEU A 130 -0.34 -9.75 3.33
CA LEU A 130 -1.30 -10.83 3.57
C LEU A 130 -2.65 -10.30 4.07
N SER A 131 -2.63 -9.40 5.05
CA SER A 131 -3.84 -8.77 5.57
C SER A 131 -4.59 -8.00 4.49
N TYR A 132 -3.87 -7.28 3.64
CA TYR A 132 -4.43 -6.58 2.51
C TYR A 132 -5.05 -7.52 1.47
N ARG A 133 -4.40 -8.65 1.15
CA ARG A 133 -4.96 -9.69 0.25
C ARG A 133 -6.27 -10.24 0.81
N LYS A 134 -6.31 -10.60 2.10
CA LYS A 134 -7.53 -11.09 2.77
C LYS A 134 -8.68 -10.07 2.69
N LEU A 135 -8.39 -8.79 2.94
CA LEU A 135 -9.38 -7.72 2.83
C LEU A 135 -9.92 -7.59 1.40
N MET A 136 -9.05 -7.60 0.39
CA MET A 136 -9.47 -7.48 -1.01
C MET A 136 -10.28 -8.69 -1.47
N HIS A 137 -9.91 -9.89 -1.02
CA HIS A 137 -10.68 -11.10 -1.28
C HIS A 137 -12.08 -11.03 -0.66
N SER A 138 -12.19 -10.67 0.61
CA SER A 138 -13.47 -10.50 1.29
C SER A 138 -14.37 -9.47 0.60
N ARG A 139 -13.80 -8.35 0.13
CA ARG A 139 -14.57 -7.35 -0.64
C ARG A 139 -15.08 -7.90 -1.99
N LYS A 140 -14.28 -8.71 -2.68
CA LYS A 140 -14.70 -9.36 -3.93
C LYS A 140 -15.76 -10.43 -3.70
N GLN A 141 -15.70 -11.17 -2.59
CA GLN A 141 -16.74 -12.13 -2.22
C GLN A 141 -18.07 -11.45 -1.93
N GLN A 142 -18.05 -10.28 -1.28
CA GLN A 142 -19.24 -9.48 -1.01
C GLN A 142 -19.79 -8.77 -2.25
N ASN A 143 -18.91 -8.33 -3.15
CA ASN A 143 -19.26 -7.68 -4.40
C ASN A 143 -18.26 -8.13 -5.50
N PRO A 144 -18.67 -9.02 -6.42
CA PRO A 144 -17.81 -9.53 -7.48
C PRO A 144 -17.23 -8.44 -8.39
N GLU A 145 -17.97 -7.35 -8.60
CA GLU A 145 -17.53 -6.18 -9.39
C GLU A 145 -16.63 -5.21 -8.61
N TYR A 146 -16.28 -5.54 -7.36
CA TYR A 146 -15.42 -4.67 -6.56
C TYR A 146 -14.05 -4.48 -7.21
N ARG A 147 -13.80 -3.24 -7.66
CA ARG A 147 -12.50 -2.76 -8.11
C ARG A 147 -11.99 -1.70 -7.15
N LYS A 148 -10.74 -1.85 -6.69
CA LYS A 148 -10.09 -0.80 -5.92
C LYS A 148 -9.77 0.36 -6.85
N ILE A 149 -10.51 1.45 -6.71
CA ILE A 149 -10.22 2.68 -7.46
C ILE A 149 -8.99 3.35 -6.83
N ASP A 150 -8.00 3.68 -7.65
CA ASP A 150 -6.84 4.44 -7.21
C ASP A 150 -7.27 5.88 -6.87
N LYS A 151 -6.83 6.36 -5.70
CA LYS A 151 -7.10 7.73 -5.23
C LYS A 151 -6.54 8.76 -6.20
N ARG A 152 -5.43 8.46 -6.87
CA ARG A 152 -4.83 9.35 -7.85
C ARG A 152 -5.72 9.50 -9.08
N THR A 153 -6.29 8.40 -9.56
CA THR A 153 -7.26 8.39 -10.66
C THR A 153 -8.52 9.16 -10.28
N GLN A 154 -9.05 8.96 -9.07
CA GLN A 154 -10.21 9.73 -8.58
C GLN A 154 -9.93 11.23 -8.52
N LEU A 155 -8.75 11.62 -8.02
CA LEU A 155 -8.35 13.02 -7.95
C LEU A 155 -8.27 13.65 -9.34
N ARG A 156 -7.67 12.95 -10.31
CA ARG A 156 -7.60 13.41 -11.70
C ARG A 156 -8.99 13.49 -12.34
N ALA A 157 -9.87 12.54 -12.05
CA ALA A 157 -11.25 12.56 -12.53
C ALA A 157 -11.99 13.81 -12.02
N ARG A 158 -11.96 14.09 -10.72
CA ARG A 158 -12.59 15.29 -10.13
C ARG A 158 -12.08 16.60 -10.74
N ILE A 159 -10.78 16.68 -11.02
CA ILE A 159 -10.17 17.85 -11.69
C ILE A 159 -10.65 17.98 -13.13
N ARG A 160 -10.71 16.86 -13.87
CA ARG A 160 -11.19 16.84 -15.27
C ARG A 160 -12.66 17.17 -15.38
N GLU A 161 -13.47 16.71 -14.42
CA GLU A 161 -14.92 16.94 -14.34
C GLU A 161 -15.28 18.40 -13.98
N GLY A 162 -14.29 19.25 -13.68
CA GLY A 162 -14.49 20.69 -13.48
C GLY A 162 -15.00 21.09 -12.10
N ASN A 163 -15.12 20.14 -11.15
CA ASN A 163 -15.55 20.38 -9.77
C ASN A 163 -14.46 20.06 -8.72
N PRO A 164 -13.19 20.49 -8.86
CA PRO A 164 -12.18 20.23 -7.85
C PRO A 164 -12.34 21.17 -6.65
N SER A 165 -12.14 20.67 -5.43
CA SER A 165 -11.91 21.57 -4.29
C SER A 165 -10.50 22.17 -4.36
N GLU A 166 -10.26 23.29 -3.67
CA GLU A 166 -8.93 23.88 -3.52
C GLU A 166 -7.90 22.85 -3.02
N ASP A 167 -8.36 21.99 -2.12
CA ASP A 167 -7.60 20.90 -1.51
C ASP A 167 -7.18 19.83 -2.53
N ASP A 168 -8.05 19.53 -3.52
CA ASP A 168 -7.77 18.62 -4.62
C ASP A 168 -6.77 19.23 -5.61
N VAL A 169 -6.91 20.50 -5.97
CA VAL A 169 -5.97 21.22 -6.84
C VAL A 169 -4.57 21.22 -6.24
N ARG A 170 -4.46 21.56 -4.94
CA ARG A 170 -3.17 21.53 -4.21
C ARG A 170 -2.56 20.14 -4.21
N LYS A 171 -3.33 19.10 -3.88
CA LYS A 171 -2.86 17.71 -3.88
C LYS A 171 -2.39 17.27 -5.26
N HIS A 172 -3.08 17.67 -6.32
CA HIS A 172 -2.70 17.32 -7.69
C HIS A 172 -1.40 18.01 -8.11
N ALA A 173 -1.24 19.29 -7.81
CA ALA A 173 0.01 20.02 -8.07
C ALA A 173 1.21 19.39 -7.32
N GLU A 174 1.03 19.04 -6.05
CA GLU A 174 2.05 18.32 -5.27
C GLU A 174 2.43 16.98 -5.90
N LEU A 175 1.44 16.22 -6.39
CA LEU A 175 1.66 14.94 -7.05
C LEU A 175 2.40 15.08 -8.38
N LEU A 176 2.14 16.14 -9.15
CA LEU A 176 2.90 16.45 -10.37
C LEU A 176 4.34 16.82 -10.04
N LYS A 177 4.57 17.62 -8.99
CA LYS A 177 5.92 17.97 -8.53
C LYS A 177 6.71 16.72 -8.11
N LYS A 178 6.09 15.82 -7.35
CA LYS A 178 6.72 14.56 -6.92
C LYS A 178 7.07 13.64 -8.08
N ASP A 179 6.20 13.54 -9.09
CA ASP A 179 6.48 12.75 -10.28
C ASP A 179 7.65 13.34 -11.08
N ARG A 180 7.68 14.66 -11.29
CA ARG A 180 8.81 15.33 -11.96
C ARG A 180 10.15 15.04 -11.28
N ILE A 181 10.21 15.14 -9.94
CA ILE A 181 11.42 14.85 -9.16
C ILE A 181 11.81 13.38 -9.33
N ARG A 182 10.84 12.45 -9.27
CA ARG A 182 11.11 11.03 -9.45
C ARG A 182 11.68 10.73 -10.84
N ASP A 183 11.13 11.34 -11.87
CA ASP A 183 11.57 11.15 -13.25
C ASP A 183 12.97 11.72 -13.48
N GLN A 184 13.27 12.89 -12.90
CA GLN A 184 14.62 13.45 -12.89
C GLN A 184 15.61 12.51 -12.20
N ASN A 185 15.26 11.98 -11.03
CA ASN A 185 16.12 11.03 -10.30
C ASN A 185 16.33 9.72 -11.09
N ARG A 186 15.29 9.20 -11.75
CA ARG A 186 15.40 8.04 -12.63
C ARG A 186 16.33 8.29 -13.81
N LYS A 187 16.18 9.42 -14.50
CA LYS A 187 17.06 9.83 -15.60
C LYS A 187 18.51 9.97 -15.13
N GLN A 188 18.73 10.61 -13.98
CA GLN A 188 20.06 10.75 -13.40
C GLN A 188 20.69 9.40 -13.02
N ALA A 189 19.91 8.49 -12.44
CA ALA A 189 20.37 7.14 -12.12
C ALA A 189 20.75 6.36 -13.38
N ALA A 190 19.93 6.44 -14.43
CA ALA A 190 20.23 5.82 -15.72
C ALA A 190 21.53 6.37 -16.33
N LEU A 191 21.71 7.69 -16.35
CA LEU A 191 22.94 8.34 -16.81
C LEU A 191 24.16 7.91 -15.99
N ASN A 192 24.03 7.83 -14.67
CA ASN A 192 25.11 7.40 -13.79
C ASN A 192 25.45 5.91 -14.00
N SER A 193 24.46 5.06 -14.30
CA SER A 193 24.70 3.65 -14.63
C SER A 193 25.37 3.48 -16.00
N ALA A 194 24.96 4.27 -17.00
CA ALA A 194 25.57 4.27 -18.34
C ALA A 194 27.03 4.74 -18.30
N LYS A 195 27.37 5.73 -17.45
CA LYS A 195 28.76 6.19 -17.23
C LYS A 195 29.64 5.15 -16.53
N LYS A 196 29.05 4.21 -15.79
CA LYS A 196 29.78 3.14 -15.07
C LYS A 196 29.98 1.87 -15.90
N MET A 197 29.32 1.76 -17.06
CA MET A 197 29.55 0.66 -17.99
C MET A 197 30.78 0.99 -18.84
N PRO A 198 31.91 0.28 -18.67
CA PRO A 198 33.05 0.47 -19.56
C PRO A 198 32.59 0.20 -20.99
N LEU A 199 32.93 1.11 -21.90
CA LEU A 199 32.67 0.97 -23.32
C LEU A 199 33.45 -0.27 -23.79
N VAL A 200 32.80 -1.43 -23.84
CA VAL A 200 33.37 -2.62 -24.49
C VAL A 200 33.42 -2.29 -25.97
N ARG A 201 34.49 -1.60 -26.39
CA ARG A 201 34.89 -1.50 -27.78
C ARG A 201 35.29 -2.91 -28.17
N THR A 202 34.35 -3.67 -28.72
CA THR A 202 34.70 -4.83 -29.53
C THR A 202 35.49 -4.30 -30.72
N ALA A 203 36.82 -4.33 -30.61
CA ALA A 203 37.68 -4.07 -31.75
C ALA A 203 37.36 -5.15 -32.81
N PRO A 204 37.15 -4.77 -34.08
CA PRO A 204 36.95 -5.76 -35.13
C PRO A 204 38.19 -6.65 -35.20
N SER A 205 37.99 -7.95 -34.94
CA SER A 205 38.99 -8.99 -35.05
C SER A 205 39.35 -9.17 -36.53
N ASN A 206 40.36 -8.46 -36.99
CA ASN A 206 41.04 -8.80 -38.23
C ASN A 206 42.08 -9.86 -37.89
N GLN A 207 41.68 -11.13 -37.88
CA GLN A 207 42.64 -12.23 -37.99
C GLN A 207 42.86 -12.53 -39.48
N PRO A 208 44.08 -12.38 -40.02
CA PRO A 208 44.41 -13.01 -41.29
C PRO A 208 44.57 -14.51 -41.03
N HIS A 209 43.78 -15.32 -41.73
CA HIS A 209 44.04 -16.75 -41.84
C HIS A 209 45.33 -16.95 -42.64
N SER A 210 46.34 -17.55 -42.02
CA SER A 210 47.45 -18.23 -42.68
C SER A 210 47.98 -19.31 -41.74
#